data_AF-A0A559SL82-F1
#
_entry.id   AF-A0A559SL82-F1
#
_cell.length_a   1.000
_cell.length_b   1.000
_cell.length_c   1.000
_cell.angle_alpha   90.00
_cell.angle_beta   90.00
_cell.angle_gamma   90.00
#
_symmetry.space_group_name_H-M   'P 1'
#
loop_
_entity.id
_entity.type
_entity.pdbx_description
1 polymer ?
#
loop_
_entity_poly.entity_id
_entity_poly.type
_entity_poly.pdbx_seq_one_letter_code
_entity_poly.pdbx_strand_id
1 'polypeptide(L)'
;MEALAYQVLQIGELGSLMLSWVIMLAAAAAGVALIKPEFRLGRPMYFLTMGLSFLLSGATSLFVLGVQDAMKNNYLAVIVALIYGSLIPIGVFAGTCAAARSKDAYGTHAKWVLAFIPLANLLLLFAPTQEKTKSGVGRIARNIVLVVSALAMMGVGRGLGSLVERQVTSTAQVAQNDPQLQSKALQYEVQVNGLEASLNEAAKAIRVPTKLDSITTLKAVEVENDTFRYVYEISDTSAKFTSAWRDIMTNKWCRSENFKLMIEIGATVEGKYVSLAGEPLAGLKVNTALCDQWQAKFRKTMKDAASAVKVPSKLDDVTTLTAADYEDGIFSYYYTVSVTPPDNSWKDFVQQNWCKTDQLKPMMDLGLDIRGVYATEAKAPVGEVLINTAICGAIKP
;
A
#
# COMPACT_ATOMS: atom_id res chain seq x y z
N MET A 1 -14.20 1.49 -11.52
CA MET A 1 -14.35 0.03 -11.22
C MET A 1 -13.41 -0.40 -10.11
N GLU A 2 -12.16 0.05 -10.10
CA GLU A 2 -11.19 -0.25 -9.03
C GLU A 2 -11.69 0.12 -7.62
N ALA A 3 -12.29 1.30 -7.44
CA ALA A 3 -12.89 1.70 -6.15
C ALA A 3 -13.99 0.74 -5.66
N LEU A 4 -14.85 0.25 -6.56
CA LEU A 4 -15.87 -0.74 -6.22
C LEU A 4 -15.22 -2.08 -5.83
N ALA A 5 -14.19 -2.50 -6.56
CA ALA A 5 -13.44 -3.71 -6.26
C ALA A 5 -12.77 -3.62 -4.87
N TYR A 6 -12.20 -2.47 -4.55
CA TYR A 6 -11.65 -2.18 -3.22
C TYR A 6 -12.74 -2.21 -2.14
N GLN A 7 -13.89 -1.59 -2.37
CA GLN A 7 -15.02 -1.63 -1.46
C GLN A 7 -15.50 -3.06 -1.20
N VAL A 8 -15.56 -3.91 -2.23
CA VAL A 8 -15.93 -5.32 -2.10
C VAL A 8 -14.94 -6.09 -1.22
N LEU A 9 -13.65 -5.77 -1.29
CA LEU A 9 -12.63 -6.36 -0.41
C LEU A 9 -12.75 -5.87 1.04
N GLN A 10 -13.29 -4.66 1.27
CA GLN A 10 -13.48 -4.07 2.60
C GLN A 10 -14.77 -4.52 3.33
N ILE A 11 -15.67 -5.26 2.67
CA ILE A 11 -16.91 -5.78 3.26
C ILE A 11 -16.65 -6.71 4.49
N GLY A 12 -15.39 -7.09 4.71
CA GLY A 12 -14.95 -7.93 5.82
C GLY A 12 -15.22 -9.41 5.55
N GLU A 13 -14.72 -10.28 6.43
CA GLU A 13 -14.80 -11.73 6.24
C GLU A 13 -16.26 -12.21 6.15
N LEU A 14 -17.12 -11.78 7.09
CA LEU A 14 -18.51 -12.21 7.12
C LEU A 14 -19.27 -11.78 5.87
N GLY A 15 -19.10 -10.52 5.43
CA GLY A 15 -19.82 -10.04 4.27
C GLY A 15 -19.27 -10.61 2.96
N SER A 16 -17.95 -10.88 2.85
CA SER A 16 -17.38 -11.60 1.71
C SER A 16 -17.90 -13.04 1.63
N LEU A 17 -18.05 -13.71 2.78
CA LEU A 17 -18.68 -15.03 2.85
C LEU A 17 -20.14 -14.96 2.40
N MET A 18 -20.93 -14.02 2.92
CA MET A 18 -22.34 -13.85 2.53
C MET A 18 -22.48 -13.56 1.02
N LEU A 19 -21.65 -12.68 0.47
CA LEU A 19 -21.63 -12.38 -0.96
C LEU A 19 -21.31 -13.63 -1.79
N SER A 20 -20.30 -14.40 -1.38
CA SER A 20 -19.93 -15.67 -2.03
C SER A 20 -21.09 -16.68 -2.01
N TRP A 21 -21.76 -16.82 -0.86
CA TRP A 21 -22.94 -17.68 -0.72
C TRP A 21 -24.11 -17.25 -1.61
N VAL A 22 -24.40 -15.95 -1.67
CA VAL A 22 -25.47 -15.40 -2.53
C VAL A 22 -25.16 -15.66 -4.00
N ILE A 23 -23.93 -15.41 -4.45
CA ILE A 23 -23.50 -15.66 -5.84
C ILE A 23 -23.64 -17.15 -6.18
N MET A 24 -23.13 -18.03 -5.32
CA MET A 24 -23.23 -19.47 -5.54
C MET A 24 -24.68 -19.96 -5.58
N LEU A 25 -25.54 -19.49 -4.68
CA LEU A 25 -26.95 -19.86 -4.63
C LEU A 25 -27.71 -19.36 -5.86
N ALA A 26 -27.48 -18.12 -6.29
CA ALA A 26 -28.10 -17.56 -7.48
C ALA A 26 -27.65 -18.29 -8.75
N ALA A 27 -26.35 -18.58 -8.86
CA ALA A 27 -25.79 -19.36 -9.96
C ALA A 27 -26.33 -20.79 -9.98
N ALA A 28 -26.47 -21.43 -8.82
CA ALA A 28 -27.09 -22.74 -8.67
C ALA A 28 -28.55 -22.74 -9.14
N ALA A 29 -29.34 -21.75 -8.71
CA ALA A 29 -30.73 -21.59 -9.13
C ALA A 29 -30.85 -21.47 -10.65
N ALA A 30 -30.02 -20.62 -11.26
CA ALA A 30 -29.96 -20.45 -12.70
C ALA A 30 -29.55 -21.75 -13.41
N GLY A 31 -28.51 -22.43 -12.92
CA GLY A 31 -28.05 -23.72 -13.45
C GLY A 31 -29.14 -24.79 -13.44
N VAL A 32 -29.84 -24.95 -12.32
CA VAL A 32 -30.93 -25.93 -12.18
C VAL A 32 -32.10 -25.60 -13.11
N ALA A 33 -32.47 -24.31 -13.21
CA ALA A 33 -33.59 -23.87 -14.05
C ALA A 33 -33.30 -24.07 -15.55
N LEU A 34 -32.06 -23.83 -15.98
CA LEU A 34 -31.65 -23.92 -17.39
C LEU A 34 -31.32 -25.35 -17.81
N ILE A 35 -30.56 -26.10 -17.02
CA ILE A 35 -30.04 -27.43 -17.40
C ILE A 35 -31.08 -28.53 -17.18
N LYS A 36 -31.92 -28.42 -16.14
CA LYS A 36 -32.93 -29.43 -15.77
C LYS A 36 -32.37 -30.87 -15.83
N PRO A 37 -31.35 -31.18 -15.01
CA PRO A 37 -30.54 -32.39 -15.18
C PRO A 37 -31.38 -33.66 -15.15
N GLU A 38 -31.39 -34.43 -16.24
CA GLU A 38 -32.20 -35.65 -16.27
C GLU A 38 -31.58 -36.82 -15.50
N PHE A 39 -30.26 -36.80 -15.33
CA PHE A 39 -29.49 -37.84 -14.66
C PHE A 39 -29.77 -37.88 -13.14
N ARG A 40 -29.57 -39.08 -12.57
CA ARG A 40 -29.69 -39.35 -11.14
C ARG A 40 -28.30 -39.53 -10.55
N LEU A 41 -28.08 -38.93 -9.39
CA LEU A 41 -26.77 -38.94 -8.76
C LEU A 41 -26.85 -39.58 -7.38
N GLY A 42 -26.25 -40.76 -7.24
CA GLY A 42 -26.26 -41.54 -6.01
C GLY A 42 -25.38 -40.93 -4.91
N ARG A 43 -25.61 -41.35 -3.65
CA ARG A 43 -24.99 -40.76 -2.44
C ARG A 43 -23.47 -40.56 -2.50
N PRO A 44 -22.64 -41.57 -2.86
CA PRO A 44 -21.18 -41.42 -2.82
C PRO A 44 -20.67 -40.46 -3.90
N MET A 45 -21.29 -40.48 -5.09
CA MET A 45 -20.97 -39.50 -6.14
C MET A 45 -21.39 -38.10 -5.72
N TYR A 46 -22.52 -37.95 -5.03
CA TYR A 46 -22.99 -36.64 -4.56
C TYR A 46 -22.01 -36.04 -3.57
N PHE A 47 -21.57 -36.87 -2.61
CA PHE A 47 -20.55 -36.49 -1.66
C PHE A 47 -19.23 -36.10 -2.34
N LEU A 48 -18.80 -36.84 -3.37
CA LEU A 48 -17.64 -36.47 -4.18
C LEU A 48 -17.82 -35.10 -4.86
N THR A 49 -18.98 -34.84 -5.48
CA THR A 49 -19.24 -33.53 -6.11
C THR A 49 -19.26 -32.38 -5.11
N MET A 50 -19.71 -32.62 -3.87
CA MET A 50 -19.60 -31.64 -2.78
C MET A 50 -18.14 -31.39 -2.40
N GLY A 51 -17.33 -32.45 -2.28
CA GLY A 51 -15.90 -32.33 -2.02
C GLY A 51 -15.16 -31.56 -3.11
N LEU A 52 -15.47 -31.84 -4.38
CA LEU A 52 -14.92 -31.11 -5.52
C LEU A 52 -15.35 -29.63 -5.51
N SER A 53 -16.62 -29.34 -5.23
CA SER A 53 -17.11 -27.95 -5.14
C SER A 53 -16.41 -27.18 -4.01
N PHE A 54 -16.14 -27.84 -2.88
CA PHE A 54 -15.39 -27.27 -1.77
C PHE A 54 -13.93 -27.01 -2.14
N LEU A 55 -13.28 -27.96 -2.83
CA LEU A 55 -11.92 -27.78 -3.34
C LEU A 55 -11.83 -26.61 -4.32
N LEU A 56 -12.74 -26.54 -5.30
CA LEU A 56 -12.78 -25.46 -6.27
C LEU A 56 -13.02 -24.11 -5.60
N SER A 57 -13.96 -24.04 -4.65
CA SER A 57 -14.21 -22.82 -3.86
C SER A 57 -12.96 -22.43 -3.05
N GLY A 58 -12.31 -23.39 -2.40
CA GLY A 58 -11.04 -23.15 -1.70
C GLY A 58 -9.92 -22.69 -2.63
N ALA A 59 -9.84 -23.22 -3.86
CA ALA A 59 -8.86 -22.81 -4.85
C ALA A 59 -9.06 -21.36 -5.33
N THR A 60 -10.28 -20.81 -5.29
CA THR A 60 -10.51 -19.39 -5.60
C THR A 60 -9.77 -18.44 -4.65
N SER A 61 -9.47 -18.89 -3.42
CA SER A 61 -8.68 -18.10 -2.46
C SER A 61 -7.25 -17.82 -2.96
N LEU A 62 -6.71 -18.61 -3.89
CA LEU A 62 -5.39 -18.37 -4.47
C LEU A 62 -5.32 -17.05 -5.25
N PHE A 63 -6.44 -16.56 -5.78
CA PHE A 63 -6.48 -15.25 -6.45
C PHE A 63 -6.21 -14.09 -5.48
N VAL A 64 -6.45 -14.26 -4.18
CA VAL A 64 -6.16 -13.23 -3.16
C VAL A 64 -4.67 -12.91 -3.10
N LEU A 65 -3.80 -13.87 -3.45
CA LEU A 65 -2.35 -13.65 -3.51
C LEU A 65 -1.95 -12.59 -4.55
N GLY A 66 -2.78 -12.35 -5.57
CA GLY A 66 -2.56 -11.33 -6.60
C GLY A 66 -3.10 -9.95 -6.25
N VAL A 67 -3.79 -9.76 -5.11
CA VAL A 67 -4.47 -8.50 -4.77
C VAL A 67 -3.48 -7.34 -4.64
N GLN A 68 -2.34 -7.54 -3.99
CA GLN A 68 -1.35 -6.46 -3.79
C GLN A 68 -0.76 -5.98 -5.12
N ASP A 69 -0.36 -6.92 -5.96
CA ASP A 69 0.15 -6.65 -7.29
C ASP A 69 -0.91 -5.95 -8.17
N ALA A 70 -2.17 -6.39 -8.08
CA ALA A 70 -3.29 -5.76 -8.77
C ALA A 70 -3.59 -4.34 -8.29
N MET A 71 -3.42 -4.04 -7.00
CA MET A 71 -3.55 -2.69 -6.48
C MET A 71 -2.47 -1.75 -7.04
N LYS A 72 -1.22 -2.20 -7.12
CA LYS A 72 -0.12 -1.40 -7.68
C LYS A 72 -0.33 -1.08 -9.16
N ASN A 73 -0.82 -2.06 -9.91
CA ASN A 73 -0.93 -2.01 -11.36
C ASN A 73 -2.32 -1.65 -11.89
N ASN A 74 -3.27 -1.28 -11.02
CA ASN A 74 -4.64 -0.84 -11.36
C ASN A 74 -5.49 -1.88 -12.12
N TYR A 75 -5.43 -3.15 -11.71
CA TYR A 75 -6.32 -4.22 -12.20
C TYR A 75 -6.98 -5.01 -11.06
N LEU A 76 -7.20 -4.37 -9.90
CA LEU A 76 -7.89 -4.95 -8.76
C LEU A 76 -9.29 -5.45 -9.14
N ALA A 77 -10.00 -4.74 -10.01
CA ALA A 77 -11.31 -5.17 -10.50
C ALA A 77 -11.26 -6.51 -11.22
N VAL A 78 -10.17 -6.82 -11.94
CA VAL A 78 -10.00 -8.10 -12.63
C VAL A 78 -9.82 -9.23 -11.63
N ILE A 79 -8.99 -9.04 -10.60
CA ILE A 79 -8.80 -10.05 -9.55
C ILE A 79 -10.10 -10.30 -8.79
N VAL A 80 -10.83 -9.25 -8.41
CA VAL A 80 -12.12 -9.38 -7.73
C VAL A 80 -13.14 -10.07 -8.63
N ALA A 81 -13.18 -9.75 -9.92
CA ALA A 81 -14.03 -10.43 -10.89
C ALA A 81 -13.65 -11.92 -11.07
N LEU A 82 -12.37 -12.29 -10.99
CA LEU A 82 -11.95 -13.70 -11.02
C LEU A 82 -12.36 -14.44 -9.75
N ILE A 83 -12.19 -13.84 -8.58
CA ILE A 83 -12.60 -14.40 -7.28
C ILE A 83 -14.10 -14.71 -7.32
N TYR A 84 -14.94 -13.69 -7.53
CA TYR A 84 -16.39 -13.86 -7.46
C TYR A 84 -17.00 -14.47 -8.72
N GLY A 85 -16.40 -14.23 -9.89
CA GLY A 85 -16.84 -14.80 -11.16
C GLY A 85 -16.59 -16.31 -11.25
N SER A 86 -15.51 -16.82 -10.64
CA SER A 86 -15.26 -18.27 -10.59
C SER A 86 -16.26 -19.03 -9.72
N LEU A 87 -16.95 -18.36 -8.80
CA LEU A 87 -18.04 -18.95 -8.02
C LEU A 87 -19.28 -19.26 -8.85
N ILE A 88 -19.47 -18.59 -10.00
CA ILE A 88 -20.61 -18.81 -10.88
C ILE A 88 -20.61 -20.24 -11.46
N PRO A 89 -19.57 -20.70 -12.18
CA PRO A 89 -19.54 -22.08 -12.69
C PRO A 89 -19.54 -23.11 -11.56
N ILE A 90 -18.93 -22.81 -10.41
CA ILE A 90 -18.96 -23.69 -9.22
C ILE A 90 -20.38 -23.83 -8.69
N GLY A 91 -21.12 -22.73 -8.56
CA GLY A 91 -22.51 -22.70 -8.12
C GLY A 91 -23.44 -23.46 -9.09
N VAL A 92 -23.30 -23.23 -10.41
CA VAL A 92 -24.04 -23.97 -11.44
C VAL A 92 -23.78 -25.47 -11.32
N PHE A 93 -22.51 -25.88 -11.19
CA PHE A 93 -22.12 -27.28 -11.00
C PHE A 93 -22.75 -27.88 -9.73
N ALA A 94 -22.58 -27.23 -8.58
CA ALA A 94 -23.10 -27.69 -7.30
C ALA A 94 -24.63 -27.79 -7.30
N GLY A 95 -25.33 -26.79 -7.85
CA GLY A 95 -26.78 -26.78 -7.99
C GLY A 95 -27.29 -27.92 -8.88
N THR A 96 -26.65 -28.14 -10.02
CA THR A 96 -27.02 -29.23 -10.95
C THR A 96 -26.84 -30.61 -10.30
N CYS A 97 -25.72 -30.83 -9.61
CA CYS A 97 -25.48 -32.06 -8.85
C CYS A 97 -26.47 -32.25 -7.70
N ALA A 98 -26.83 -31.18 -6.98
CA ALA A 98 -27.85 -31.20 -5.94
C ALA A 98 -29.26 -31.52 -6.49
N ALA A 99 -29.62 -30.97 -7.65
CA ALA A 99 -30.88 -31.27 -8.31
C ALA A 99 -30.94 -32.72 -8.83
N ALA A 100 -29.83 -33.24 -9.37
CA ALA A 100 -29.72 -34.64 -9.77
C ALA A 100 -29.81 -35.59 -8.57
N ARG A 101 -29.21 -35.22 -7.44
CA ARG A 101 -29.33 -35.95 -6.17
C ARG A 101 -30.75 -35.88 -5.60
N SER A 102 -31.39 -34.71 -5.67
CA SER A 102 -32.79 -34.55 -5.26
C SER A 102 -33.72 -35.45 -6.08
N LYS A 103 -33.48 -35.58 -7.40
CA LYS A 103 -34.24 -36.52 -8.26
C LYS A 103 -34.04 -37.97 -7.82
N ASP A 104 -32.80 -38.36 -7.51
CA ASP A 104 -32.46 -39.71 -7.05
C ASP A 104 -33.10 -40.06 -5.70
N ALA A 105 -33.15 -39.10 -4.78
CA ALA A 105 -33.66 -39.27 -3.42
C ALA A 105 -35.19 -39.15 -3.32
N TYR A 106 -35.76 -38.15 -3.97
CA TYR A 106 -37.14 -37.72 -3.78
C TYR A 106 -37.98 -37.78 -5.05
N GLY A 107 -37.41 -38.15 -6.20
CA GLY A 107 -38.12 -38.19 -7.49
C GLY A 107 -38.38 -36.80 -8.10
N THR A 108 -37.86 -35.73 -7.51
CA THR A 108 -38.08 -34.35 -7.94
C THR A 108 -36.79 -33.52 -7.89
N HIS A 109 -36.66 -32.53 -8.77
CA HIS A 109 -35.54 -31.58 -8.75
C HIS A 109 -35.72 -30.45 -7.72
N ALA A 110 -36.95 -30.23 -7.23
CA ALA A 110 -37.31 -29.03 -6.48
C ALA A 110 -36.59 -28.89 -5.12
N LYS A 111 -36.03 -29.97 -4.56
CA LYS A 111 -35.36 -29.96 -3.25
C LYS A 111 -33.83 -29.76 -3.35
N TRP A 112 -33.34 -29.25 -4.48
CA TRP A 112 -31.92 -28.92 -4.66
C TRP A 112 -31.40 -27.90 -3.63
N VAL A 113 -32.26 -26.97 -3.21
CA VAL A 113 -31.90 -25.88 -2.28
C VAL A 113 -31.43 -26.41 -0.92
N LEU A 114 -31.84 -27.64 -0.55
CA LEU A 114 -31.40 -28.28 0.70
C LEU A 114 -29.88 -28.44 0.75
N ALA A 115 -29.20 -28.52 -0.40
CA ALA A 115 -27.74 -28.60 -0.47
C ALA A 115 -27.02 -27.36 0.11
N PHE A 116 -27.67 -26.21 0.12
CA PHE A 116 -27.10 -24.94 0.58
C PHE A 116 -27.37 -24.65 2.07
N ILE A 117 -28.17 -25.48 2.74
CA ILE A 117 -28.43 -25.37 4.18
C ILE A 117 -27.67 -26.52 4.84
N PRO A 118 -26.63 -26.27 5.67
CA PRO A 118 -25.74 -27.32 6.18
C PRO A 118 -26.46 -28.53 6.78
N LEU A 119 -27.46 -28.28 7.64
CA LEU A 119 -28.25 -29.35 8.27
C LEU A 119 -29.20 -30.05 7.28
N ALA A 120 -29.81 -29.32 6.34
CA ALA A 120 -30.70 -29.92 5.36
C ALA A 120 -29.93 -30.70 4.28
N ASN A 121 -28.68 -30.33 4.01
CA ASN A 121 -27.82 -31.04 3.10
C ASN A 121 -27.50 -32.44 3.62
N LEU A 122 -27.41 -32.63 4.94
CA LEU A 122 -27.28 -33.97 5.54
C LEU A 122 -28.52 -34.83 5.23
N LEU A 123 -29.72 -34.26 5.27
CA LEU A 123 -30.95 -34.97 4.89
C LEU A 123 -30.91 -35.40 3.41
N LEU A 124 -30.47 -34.51 2.52
CA LEU A 124 -30.31 -34.80 1.09
C LEU A 124 -29.21 -35.85 0.84
N LEU A 125 -28.10 -35.78 1.56
CA LEU A 125 -26.98 -36.71 1.47
C LEU A 125 -27.38 -38.12 1.92
N PHE A 126 -28.08 -38.25 3.04
CA PHE A 126 -28.42 -39.55 3.64
C PHE A 126 -29.73 -40.15 3.14
N ALA A 127 -30.57 -39.40 2.42
CA ALA A 127 -31.82 -39.92 1.86
C ALA A 127 -31.61 -41.21 1.03
N PRO A 128 -32.52 -42.19 1.10
CA PRO A 128 -32.38 -43.42 0.31
C PRO A 128 -32.47 -43.11 -1.18
N THR A 129 -31.74 -43.86 -2.00
CA THR A 129 -31.86 -43.82 -3.46
C THR A 129 -33.10 -44.62 -3.89
N GLN A 130 -33.91 -44.08 -4.81
CA GLN A 130 -35.11 -44.77 -5.30
C GLN A 130 -34.79 -46.04 -6.12
N GLU A 131 -33.68 -46.04 -6.85
CA GLU A 131 -33.26 -47.22 -7.62
C GLU A 131 -32.54 -48.25 -6.73
N LYS A 132 -33.24 -49.35 -6.45
CA LYS A 132 -32.68 -50.53 -5.79
C LYS A 132 -31.70 -51.23 -6.72
N THR A 133 -30.44 -50.82 -6.65
CA THR A 133 -29.33 -51.42 -7.37
C THR A 133 -28.71 -52.53 -6.52
N LYS A 134 -28.44 -53.70 -7.12
CA LYS A 134 -27.87 -54.87 -6.40
C LYS A 134 -26.56 -54.49 -5.69
N SER A 135 -26.36 -55.01 -4.47
CA SER A 135 -25.13 -54.84 -3.69
C SER A 135 -24.09 -55.88 -4.10
N GLY A 136 -22.82 -55.46 -4.25
CA GLY A 136 -21.68 -56.34 -4.50
C GLY A 136 -20.38 -55.72 -4.00
N VAL A 137 -19.36 -56.53 -3.73
CA VAL A 137 -18.08 -56.11 -3.12
C VAL A 137 -17.42 -54.98 -3.91
N GLY A 138 -17.35 -55.09 -5.25
CA GLY A 138 -16.75 -54.04 -6.09
C GLY A 138 -17.46 -52.68 -5.98
N ARG A 139 -18.77 -52.67 -5.73
CA ARG A 139 -19.53 -51.43 -5.52
C ARG A 139 -19.22 -50.80 -4.17
N ILE A 140 -19.07 -51.60 -3.12
CA ILE A 140 -18.67 -51.13 -1.79
C ILE A 140 -17.29 -50.49 -1.87
N ALA A 141 -16.31 -51.17 -2.48
CA ALA A 141 -14.96 -50.64 -2.69
C ALA A 141 -14.99 -49.30 -3.45
N ARG A 142 -15.73 -49.21 -4.55
CA ARG A 142 -15.90 -47.95 -5.30
C ARG A 142 -16.49 -46.84 -4.43
N ASN A 143 -17.53 -47.13 -3.64
CA ASN A 143 -18.16 -46.13 -2.77
C ASN A 143 -17.19 -45.61 -1.70
N ILE A 144 -16.38 -46.50 -1.11
CA ILE A 144 -15.33 -46.12 -0.13
C ILE A 144 -14.34 -45.17 -0.79
N VAL A 145 -13.83 -45.51 -1.97
CA VAL A 145 -12.89 -44.66 -2.72
C VAL A 145 -13.50 -43.28 -2.99
N LEU A 146 -14.75 -43.21 -3.46
CA LEU A 146 -15.42 -41.93 -3.72
C LEU A 146 -15.54 -41.06 -2.44
N VAL A 147 -15.88 -41.68 -1.31
CA VAL A 147 -15.99 -40.97 -0.03
C VAL A 147 -14.64 -40.48 0.47
N VAL A 148 -13.60 -41.33 0.41
CA VAL A 148 -12.23 -40.95 0.81
C VAL A 148 -11.71 -39.82 -0.08
N SER A 149 -11.92 -39.88 -1.39
CA SER A 149 -11.55 -38.81 -2.33
C SER A 149 -12.28 -37.50 -2.02
N ALA A 150 -13.56 -37.55 -1.69
CA ALA A 150 -14.34 -36.37 -1.29
C ALA A 150 -13.76 -35.71 -0.03
N LEU A 151 -13.45 -36.52 1.00
CA LEU A 151 -12.82 -36.04 2.24
C LEU A 151 -11.43 -35.43 1.97
N ALA A 152 -10.63 -36.06 1.12
CA ALA A 152 -9.33 -35.54 0.71
C ALA A 152 -9.48 -34.18 0.00
N MET A 153 -10.43 -34.04 -0.93
CA MET A 153 -10.71 -32.77 -1.62
C MET A 153 -11.17 -31.67 -0.64
N MET A 154 -12.04 -32.00 0.32
CA MET A 154 -12.44 -31.05 1.36
C MET A 154 -11.25 -30.63 2.24
N GLY A 155 -10.41 -31.59 2.64
CA GLY A 155 -9.19 -31.34 3.40
C GLY A 155 -8.21 -30.43 2.66
N VAL A 156 -7.97 -30.69 1.38
CA VAL A 156 -7.12 -29.84 0.52
C VAL A 156 -7.73 -28.45 0.36
N GLY A 157 -9.04 -28.34 0.09
CA GLY A 157 -9.71 -27.05 -0.03
C GLY A 157 -9.59 -26.20 1.24
N ARG A 158 -9.75 -26.83 2.43
CA ARG A 158 -9.55 -26.16 3.73
C ARG A 158 -8.10 -25.76 3.93
N GLY A 159 -7.16 -26.64 3.55
CA GLY A 159 -5.72 -26.41 3.62
C GLY A 159 -5.28 -25.22 2.77
N LEU A 160 -5.79 -25.10 1.53
CA LEU A 160 -5.52 -23.96 0.66
C LEU A 160 -5.94 -22.63 1.30
N GLY A 161 -7.15 -22.57 1.87
CA GLY A 161 -7.61 -21.37 2.58
C GLY A 161 -6.69 -20.99 3.73
N SER A 162 -6.30 -21.95 4.57
CA SER A 162 -5.36 -21.70 5.69
C SER A 162 -3.95 -21.30 5.22
N LEU A 163 -3.47 -21.84 4.09
CA LEU A 163 -2.18 -21.44 3.51
C LEU A 163 -2.22 -20.01 2.98
N VAL A 164 -3.29 -19.64 2.27
CA VAL A 164 -3.50 -18.27 1.78
C VAL A 164 -3.60 -17.30 2.94
N GLU A 165 -4.36 -17.62 4.00
CA GLU A 165 -4.52 -16.76 5.18
C GLU A 165 -3.17 -16.46 5.85
N ARG A 166 -2.31 -17.49 6.01
CA ARG A 166 -0.95 -17.31 6.54
C ARG A 166 -0.10 -16.43 5.64
N GLN A 167 -0.18 -16.64 4.32
CA GLN A 167 0.58 -15.83 3.36
C GLN A 167 0.10 -14.38 3.36
N VAL A 168 -1.21 -14.14 3.32
CA VAL A 168 -1.81 -12.80 3.38
C VAL A 168 -1.41 -12.08 4.66
N THR A 169 -1.42 -12.77 5.80
CA THR A 169 -0.98 -12.19 7.09
C THR A 169 0.50 -11.77 7.04
N SER A 170 1.37 -12.61 6.45
CA SER A 170 2.78 -12.29 6.25
C SER A 170 2.98 -11.09 5.32
N THR A 171 2.30 -11.10 4.17
CA THR A 171 2.43 -10.01 3.19
C THR A 171 1.73 -8.72 3.62
N ALA A 172 0.77 -8.76 4.56
CA ALA A 172 0.14 -7.57 5.12
C ALA A 172 1.16 -6.69 5.86
N GLN A 173 2.12 -7.28 6.56
CA GLN A 173 3.20 -6.54 7.22
C GLN A 173 4.13 -5.86 6.20
N VAL A 174 4.39 -6.52 5.07
CA VAL A 174 5.16 -5.91 3.97
C VAL A 174 4.38 -4.78 3.31
N ALA A 175 3.08 -4.96 3.08
CA ALA A 175 2.21 -3.93 2.50
C ALA A 175 2.10 -2.69 3.39
N GLN A 176 2.13 -2.86 4.72
CA GLN A 176 2.19 -1.73 5.65
C GLN A 176 3.48 -0.92 5.55
N ASN A 177 4.55 -1.46 4.97
CA ASN A 177 5.81 -0.75 4.77
C ASN A 177 6.05 -0.37 3.30
N ASP A 178 5.09 -0.62 2.41
CA ASP A 178 5.20 -0.32 0.99
C ASP A 178 4.50 1.01 0.66
N PRO A 179 5.25 2.09 0.38
CA PRO A 179 4.67 3.42 0.16
C PRO A 179 3.71 3.46 -1.05
N GLN A 180 3.95 2.63 -2.08
CA GLN A 180 3.09 2.59 -3.26
C GLN A 180 1.73 1.98 -2.93
N LEU A 181 1.72 0.90 -2.15
CA LEU A 181 0.48 0.27 -1.70
C LEU A 181 -0.31 1.17 -0.77
N GLN A 182 0.35 1.82 0.19
CA GLN A 182 -0.29 2.80 1.07
C GLN A 182 -0.91 3.94 0.27
N SER A 183 -0.17 4.46 -0.72
CA SER A 183 -0.66 5.53 -1.60
C SER A 183 -1.91 5.12 -2.36
N LYS A 184 -1.90 3.95 -2.97
CA LYS A 184 -3.05 3.40 -3.72
C LYS A 184 -4.25 3.09 -2.81
N ALA A 185 -4.00 2.52 -1.64
CA ALA A 185 -5.05 2.26 -0.65
C ALA A 185 -5.76 3.56 -0.24
N LEU A 186 -4.99 4.61 0.09
CA LEU A 186 -5.55 5.90 0.45
C LEU A 186 -6.32 6.53 -0.72
N GLN A 187 -5.80 6.44 -1.96
CA GLN A 187 -6.51 6.91 -3.15
C GLN A 187 -7.86 6.22 -3.33
N TYR A 188 -7.93 4.89 -3.14
CA TYR A 188 -9.21 4.17 -3.21
C TYR A 188 -10.15 4.55 -2.06
N GLU A 189 -9.62 4.72 -0.86
CA GLU A 189 -10.43 5.15 0.28
C GLU A 189 -11.04 6.54 0.05
N VAL A 190 -10.27 7.50 -0.47
CA VAL A 190 -10.76 8.84 -0.86
C VAL A 190 -11.82 8.76 -1.95
N GLN A 191 -11.67 7.85 -2.93
CA GLN A 191 -12.68 7.67 -3.98
C GLN A 191 -14.00 7.06 -3.46
N VAL A 192 -13.93 6.18 -2.45
CA VAL A 192 -15.10 5.49 -1.90
C VAL A 192 -15.81 6.33 -0.84
N ASN A 193 -15.06 6.89 0.12
CA ASN A 193 -15.60 7.56 1.30
C ASN A 193 -15.61 9.10 1.17
N GLY A 194 -14.86 9.65 0.20
CA GLY A 194 -14.60 11.09 0.09
C GLY A 194 -13.37 11.52 0.89
N LEU A 195 -12.76 12.63 0.47
CA LEU A 195 -11.50 13.12 1.04
C LEU A 195 -11.62 13.40 2.55
N GLU A 196 -12.64 14.16 2.97
CA GLU A 196 -12.83 14.54 4.37
C GLU A 196 -13.00 13.33 5.30
N ALA A 197 -13.74 12.31 4.89
CA ALA A 197 -13.94 11.11 5.69
C ALA A 197 -12.62 10.33 5.87
N SER A 198 -11.86 10.16 4.78
CA SER A 198 -10.55 9.51 4.80
C SER A 198 -9.54 10.27 5.67
N LEU A 199 -9.53 11.61 5.56
CA LEU A 199 -8.70 12.47 6.41
C LEU A 199 -9.10 12.34 7.89
N ASN A 200 -10.41 12.34 8.21
CA ASN A 200 -10.89 12.15 9.58
C ASN A 200 -10.44 10.80 10.18
N GLU A 201 -10.48 9.73 9.39
CA GLU A 201 -10.00 8.43 9.86
C GLU A 201 -8.48 8.41 10.08
N ALA A 202 -7.73 9.00 9.15
CA ALA A 202 -6.27 9.17 9.31
C ALA A 202 -5.92 10.02 10.55
N ALA A 203 -6.71 11.05 10.87
CA ALA A 203 -6.51 11.89 12.05
C ALA A 203 -6.72 11.10 13.36
N LYS A 204 -7.74 10.23 13.43
CA LYS A 204 -7.99 9.37 14.61
C LYS A 204 -6.87 8.38 14.89
N ALA A 205 -6.13 7.96 13.86
CA ALA A 205 -5.01 7.03 13.99
C ALA A 205 -3.78 7.68 14.66
N ILE A 206 -3.69 9.03 14.66
CA ILE A 206 -2.56 9.75 15.24
C ILE A 206 -2.78 9.91 16.75
N ARG A 207 -1.83 9.43 17.54
CA ARG A 207 -1.86 9.57 19.01
C ARG A 207 -1.56 11.01 19.41
N VAL A 208 -2.48 11.61 20.15
CA VAL A 208 -2.33 12.95 20.75
C VAL A 208 -2.75 12.93 22.24
N PRO A 209 -2.07 13.70 23.11
CA PRO A 209 -0.90 14.52 22.83
C PRO A 209 0.38 13.69 22.68
N THR A 210 1.32 14.14 21.82
CA THR A 210 2.64 13.50 21.64
C THR A 210 3.75 14.54 21.67
N LYS A 211 4.73 14.38 22.56
CA LYS A 211 5.91 15.25 22.63
C LYS A 211 6.86 14.92 21.48
N LEU A 212 7.17 15.90 20.63
CA LEU A 212 8.04 15.72 19.45
C LEU A 212 9.50 16.04 19.77
N ASP A 213 9.73 17.09 20.56
CA ASP A 213 11.05 17.52 21.01
C ASP A 213 10.95 18.20 22.39
N SER A 214 12.02 18.83 22.87
CA SER A 214 12.05 19.48 24.17
C SER A 214 11.04 20.62 24.31
N ILE A 215 10.68 21.29 23.22
CA ILE A 215 9.85 22.50 23.21
C ILE A 215 8.50 22.35 22.49
N THR A 216 8.33 21.32 21.66
CA THR A 216 7.16 21.11 20.78
C THR A 216 6.36 19.88 21.19
N THR A 217 5.05 20.07 21.39
CA THR A 217 4.09 18.99 21.63
C THR A 217 3.01 19.02 20.55
N LEU A 218 2.78 17.90 19.86
CA LEU A 218 1.59 17.75 19.02
C LEU A 218 0.37 17.59 19.94
N LYS A 219 -0.47 18.63 20.00
CA LYS A 219 -1.60 18.74 20.92
C LYS A 219 -2.86 18.09 20.35
N ALA A 220 -3.14 18.33 19.07
CA ALA A 220 -4.32 17.82 18.38
C ALA A 220 -4.06 17.66 16.88
N VAL A 221 -4.88 16.82 16.25
CA VAL A 221 -5.03 16.73 14.79
C VAL A 221 -6.49 16.95 14.47
N GLU A 222 -6.77 17.95 13.65
CA GLU A 222 -8.12 18.38 13.27
C GLU A 222 -8.27 18.21 11.76
N VAL A 223 -9.49 17.91 11.31
CA VAL A 223 -9.83 17.86 9.89
C VAL A 223 -11.00 18.78 9.65
N GLU A 224 -10.85 19.66 8.67
CA GLU A 224 -11.87 20.63 8.26
C GLU A 224 -11.92 20.67 6.73
N ASN A 225 -12.96 20.10 6.13
CA ASN A 225 -13.08 19.91 4.68
C ASN A 225 -11.89 19.11 4.10
N ASP A 226 -11.09 19.76 3.25
CA ASP A 226 -9.87 19.24 2.63
C ASP A 226 -8.60 19.53 3.44
N THR A 227 -8.72 20.19 4.59
CA THR A 227 -7.58 20.63 5.39
C THR A 227 -7.30 19.67 6.55
N PHE A 228 -6.11 19.06 6.54
CA PHE A 228 -5.58 18.22 7.61
C PHE A 228 -4.64 19.06 8.50
N ARG A 229 -5.11 19.45 9.69
CA ARG A 229 -4.45 20.43 10.56
C ARG A 229 -3.79 19.77 11.77
N TYR A 230 -2.48 19.94 11.88
CA TYR A 230 -1.69 19.64 13.07
C TYR A 230 -1.64 20.87 13.98
N VAL A 231 -2.05 20.71 15.24
CA VAL A 231 -1.95 21.76 16.26
C VAL A 231 -0.75 21.47 17.16
N TYR A 232 0.30 22.26 17.00
CA TYR A 232 1.54 22.16 17.77
C TYR A 232 1.54 23.19 18.90
N GLU A 233 1.75 22.73 20.13
CA GLU A 233 1.96 23.58 21.29
C GLU A 233 3.46 23.79 21.52
N ILE A 234 3.90 25.05 21.58
CA ILE A 234 5.28 25.47 21.76
C ILE A 234 5.45 26.06 23.15
N SER A 235 6.35 25.46 23.93
CA SER A 235 6.65 25.90 25.30
C SER A 235 7.67 27.04 25.37
N ASP A 236 8.48 27.23 24.33
CA ASP A 236 9.45 28.31 24.25
C ASP A 236 8.86 29.57 23.60
N THR A 237 8.61 30.60 24.40
CA THR A 237 8.07 31.89 23.95
C THR A 237 9.08 32.70 23.13
N SER A 238 10.36 32.31 23.11
CA SER A 238 11.41 32.96 22.33
C SER A 238 11.56 32.40 20.90
N ALA A 239 10.78 31.37 20.55
CA ALA A 239 10.80 30.76 19.22
C ALA A 239 10.48 31.79 18.11
N LYS A 240 11.38 31.91 17.14
CA LYS A 240 11.25 32.87 16.03
C LYS A 240 10.79 32.17 14.74
N PHE A 241 9.57 32.47 14.31
CA PHE A 241 8.99 31.98 13.06
C PHE A 241 9.33 32.90 11.88
N THR A 242 10.59 32.87 11.45
CA THR A 242 11.09 33.71 10.34
C THR A 242 10.62 33.24 8.97
N SER A 243 10.85 34.04 7.92
CA SER A 243 10.63 33.60 6.53
C SER A 243 11.48 32.37 6.17
N ALA A 244 12.74 32.33 6.62
CA ALA A 244 13.63 31.20 6.43
C ALA A 244 13.06 29.91 7.06
N TRP A 245 12.50 30.00 8.28
CA TRP A 245 11.81 28.88 8.92
C TRP A 245 10.63 28.40 8.05
N ARG A 246 9.83 29.32 7.51
CA ARG A 246 8.68 28.96 6.65
C ARG A 246 9.14 28.23 5.39
N ASP A 247 10.21 28.69 4.74
CA ASP A 247 10.77 28.05 3.55
C ASP A 247 11.32 26.65 3.86
N ILE A 248 12.05 26.49 4.97
CA ILE A 248 12.56 25.19 5.43
C ILE A 248 11.40 24.21 5.70
N MET A 249 10.38 24.66 6.42
CA MET A 249 9.25 23.81 6.76
C MET A 249 8.40 23.46 5.53
N THR A 250 8.21 24.41 4.61
CA THR A 250 7.50 24.16 3.34
C THR A 250 8.23 23.08 2.53
N ASN A 251 9.55 23.21 2.37
CA ASN A 251 10.37 22.20 1.72
C ASN A 251 10.25 20.83 2.39
N LYS A 252 10.42 20.80 3.71
CA LYS A 252 10.34 19.56 4.49
C LYS A 252 8.99 18.88 4.31
N TRP A 253 7.90 19.65 4.26
CA TRP A 253 6.55 19.11 4.12
C TRP A 253 6.25 18.65 2.70
N CYS A 254 6.62 19.44 1.69
CA CYS A 254 6.49 19.05 0.29
C CYS A 254 7.30 17.80 -0.08
N ARG A 255 8.39 17.52 0.65
CA ARG A 255 9.26 16.34 0.42
C ARG A 255 8.99 15.16 1.35
N SER A 256 8.24 15.35 2.43
CA SER A 256 7.93 14.27 3.38
C SER A 256 6.98 13.27 2.74
N GLU A 257 7.31 11.98 2.76
CA GLU A 257 6.45 10.92 2.20
C GLU A 257 5.05 10.92 2.82
N ASN A 258 4.96 11.15 4.14
CA ASN A 258 3.70 11.19 4.88
C ASN A 258 2.76 12.32 4.40
N PHE A 259 3.31 13.52 4.17
CA PHE A 259 2.51 14.66 3.74
C PHE A 259 2.31 14.70 2.24
N LYS A 260 3.31 14.27 1.46
CA LYS A 260 3.26 14.19 0.02
C LYS A 260 2.05 13.38 -0.42
N LEU A 261 1.81 12.22 0.20
CA LEU A 261 0.66 11.40 -0.12
C LEU A 261 -0.68 12.15 0.13
N MET A 262 -0.83 12.83 1.27
CA MET A 262 -2.02 13.62 1.57
C MET A 262 -2.22 14.78 0.58
N ILE A 263 -1.13 15.46 0.23
CA ILE A 263 -1.14 16.57 -0.73
C ILE A 263 -1.52 16.07 -2.14
N GLU A 264 -0.98 14.92 -2.56
CA GLU A 264 -1.26 14.31 -3.87
C GLU A 264 -2.73 13.87 -4.03
N ILE A 265 -3.40 13.47 -2.95
CA ILE A 265 -4.85 13.17 -2.97
C ILE A 265 -5.72 14.44 -2.88
N GLY A 266 -5.11 15.63 -2.88
CA GLY A 266 -5.79 16.91 -2.90
C GLY A 266 -6.01 17.57 -1.53
N ALA A 267 -5.42 17.06 -0.46
CA ALA A 267 -5.54 17.69 0.86
C ALA A 267 -4.61 18.92 1.00
N THR A 268 -5.03 19.86 1.85
CA THR A 268 -4.17 20.92 2.38
C THR A 268 -3.67 20.50 3.75
N VAL A 269 -2.35 20.39 3.94
CA VAL A 269 -1.75 20.11 5.25
C VAL A 269 -1.46 21.44 5.96
N GLU A 270 -1.98 21.62 7.16
CA GLU A 270 -1.79 22.83 7.98
C GLU A 270 -1.04 22.53 9.28
N GLY A 271 -0.06 23.37 9.61
CA GLY A 271 0.62 23.40 10.90
C GLY A 271 0.26 24.67 11.64
N LYS A 272 -0.53 24.54 12.70
CA LYS A 272 -0.92 25.63 13.59
C LYS A 272 -0.06 25.57 14.85
N TYR A 273 0.79 26.56 15.05
CA TYR A 273 1.69 26.65 16.20
C TYR A 273 1.07 27.60 17.22
N VAL A 274 0.86 27.11 18.45
CA VAL A 274 0.24 27.85 19.55
C VAL A 274 1.13 27.87 20.78
N SER A 275 1.02 28.89 21.62
CA SER A 275 1.69 28.94 22.93
C SER A 275 1.01 28.02 23.95
N LEU A 276 1.60 27.86 25.14
CA LEU A 276 0.96 27.16 26.27
C LEU A 276 -0.38 27.77 26.68
N ALA A 277 -0.57 29.07 26.45
CA ALA A 277 -1.85 29.77 26.68
C ALA A 277 -2.86 29.56 25.54
N GLY A 278 -2.48 28.86 24.46
CA GLY A 278 -3.30 28.64 23.27
C GLY A 278 -3.29 29.78 22.25
N GLU A 279 -2.45 30.81 22.45
CA GLU A 279 -2.34 31.93 21.51
C GLU A 279 -1.63 31.50 20.23
N PRO A 280 -2.10 31.93 19.03
CA PRO A 280 -1.45 31.58 17.78
C PRO A 280 -0.09 32.27 17.65
N LEU A 281 0.97 31.47 17.46
CA LEU A 281 2.33 31.94 17.23
C LEU A 281 2.67 31.99 15.73
N ALA A 282 2.29 30.94 14.99
CA ALA A 282 2.53 30.85 13.55
C ALA A 282 1.58 29.84 12.89
N GLY A 283 1.48 29.94 11.57
CA GLY A 283 0.74 29.00 10.73
C GLY A 283 1.50 28.72 9.44
N LEU A 284 1.45 27.47 8.98
CA LEU A 284 1.93 27.04 7.67
C LEU A 284 0.85 26.18 7.02
N LYS A 285 0.41 26.55 5.82
CA LYS A 285 -0.50 25.74 5.00
C LYS A 285 0.23 25.30 3.75
N VAL A 286 0.23 24.01 3.45
CA VAL A 286 0.91 23.42 2.31
C VAL A 286 -0.07 22.56 1.52
N ASN A 287 -0.12 22.78 0.22
CA ASN A 287 -0.90 22.02 -0.74
C ASN A 287 -0.10 21.88 -2.04
N THR A 288 -0.66 21.21 -3.05
CA THR A 288 0.02 20.92 -4.32
C THR A 288 0.49 22.20 -5.01
N ALA A 289 -0.38 23.21 -5.10
CA ALA A 289 -0.06 24.47 -5.75
C ALA A 289 1.10 25.21 -5.07
N LEU A 290 1.12 25.24 -3.73
CA LEU A 290 2.22 25.85 -2.98
C LEU A 290 3.52 25.06 -3.17
N CYS A 291 3.46 23.73 -3.15
CA CYS A 291 4.65 22.90 -3.36
C CYS A 291 5.26 23.13 -4.75
N ASP A 292 4.44 23.16 -5.80
CA ASP A 292 4.90 23.41 -7.17
C ASP A 292 5.50 24.82 -7.31
N GLN A 293 4.83 25.83 -6.76
CA GLN A 293 5.31 27.21 -6.78
C GLN A 293 6.63 27.36 -6.02
N TRP A 294 6.71 26.76 -4.83
CA TRP A 294 7.90 26.81 -3.99
C TRP A 294 9.07 26.10 -4.68
N GLN A 295 8.87 24.91 -5.24
CA GLN A 295 9.91 24.17 -5.95
C GLN A 295 10.42 24.93 -7.18
N ALA A 296 9.51 25.55 -7.97
CA ALA A 296 9.89 26.37 -9.11
C ALA A 296 10.72 27.58 -8.69
N LYS A 297 10.27 28.31 -7.64
CA LYS A 297 11.00 29.46 -7.08
C LYS A 297 12.35 29.05 -6.53
N PHE A 298 12.40 27.95 -5.79
CA PHE A 298 13.62 27.42 -5.18
C PHE A 298 14.65 27.02 -6.25
N ARG A 299 14.22 26.26 -7.26
CA ARG A 299 15.07 25.87 -8.40
C ARG A 299 15.66 27.09 -9.10
N LYS A 300 14.83 28.11 -9.35
CA LYS A 300 15.30 29.37 -9.95
C LYS A 300 16.33 30.05 -9.05
N THR A 301 16.03 30.20 -7.77
CA THR A 301 16.92 30.84 -6.78
C THR A 301 18.28 30.14 -6.70
N MET A 302 18.30 28.80 -6.74
CA MET A 302 19.56 28.04 -6.71
C MET A 302 20.36 28.18 -7.99
N LYS A 303 19.71 28.23 -9.17
CA LYS A 303 20.39 28.52 -10.45
C LYS A 303 20.98 29.94 -10.47
N ASP A 304 20.22 30.91 -9.98
CA ASP A 304 20.67 32.29 -9.87
C ASP A 304 21.85 32.40 -8.88
N ALA A 305 21.79 31.69 -7.74
CA ALA A 305 22.87 31.62 -6.76
C ALA A 305 24.13 30.98 -7.33
N ALA A 306 24.02 29.85 -8.04
CA ALA A 306 25.14 29.21 -8.73
C ALA A 306 25.79 30.14 -9.77
N SER A 307 24.97 30.85 -10.55
CA SER A 307 25.44 31.83 -11.55
C SER A 307 26.09 33.07 -10.93
N ALA A 308 25.73 33.41 -9.69
CA ALA A 308 26.29 34.54 -8.94
C ALA A 308 27.61 34.20 -8.22
N VAL A 309 28.01 32.94 -8.19
CA VAL A 309 29.31 32.53 -7.61
C VAL A 309 30.43 33.16 -8.44
N LYS A 310 31.29 33.95 -7.77
CA LYS A 310 32.43 34.60 -8.43
C LYS A 310 33.48 33.55 -8.79
N VAL A 311 33.67 33.31 -10.08
CA VAL A 311 34.68 32.38 -10.62
C VAL A 311 35.51 33.03 -11.75
N PRO A 312 36.79 32.68 -11.90
CA PRO A 312 37.56 31.80 -11.01
C PRO A 312 37.87 32.49 -9.67
N SER A 313 37.92 31.72 -8.58
CA SER A 313 38.31 32.22 -7.26
C SER A 313 39.31 31.26 -6.60
N LYS A 314 40.50 31.76 -6.28
CA LYS A 314 41.52 30.98 -5.55
C LYS A 314 41.08 30.82 -4.09
N LEU A 315 40.95 29.58 -3.62
CA LEU A 315 40.53 29.27 -2.24
C LEU A 315 41.73 29.10 -1.31
N ASP A 316 42.77 28.45 -1.81
CA ASP A 316 44.06 28.24 -1.16
C ASP A 316 45.16 28.12 -2.23
N ASP A 317 46.39 27.77 -1.84
CA ASP A 317 47.51 27.69 -2.78
C ASP A 317 47.42 26.57 -3.82
N VAL A 318 46.54 25.59 -3.60
CA VAL A 318 46.42 24.41 -4.45
C VAL A 318 45.02 24.21 -5.04
N THR A 319 44.01 24.98 -4.63
CA THR A 319 42.61 24.82 -5.03
C THR A 319 42.01 26.11 -5.56
N THR A 320 41.49 26.06 -6.79
CA THR A 320 40.74 27.16 -7.43
C THR A 320 39.32 26.72 -7.73
N LEU A 321 38.33 27.47 -7.28
CA LEU A 321 36.93 27.30 -7.69
C LEU A 321 36.75 27.87 -9.10
N THR A 322 36.33 27.03 -10.05
CA THR A 322 36.27 27.38 -11.48
C THR A 322 34.85 27.48 -12.03
N ALA A 323 33.88 26.80 -11.44
CA ALA A 323 32.47 26.95 -11.78
C ALA A 323 31.57 26.53 -10.61
N ALA A 324 30.29 26.90 -10.70
CA ALA A 324 29.23 26.36 -9.86
C ALA A 324 27.98 26.13 -10.72
N ASP A 325 27.21 25.09 -10.41
CA ASP A 325 25.94 24.79 -11.07
C ASP A 325 24.88 24.30 -10.08
N TYR A 326 23.64 24.23 -10.56
CA TYR A 326 22.56 23.58 -9.86
C TYR A 326 21.66 22.82 -10.84
N GLU A 327 21.64 21.49 -10.68
CA GLU A 327 20.88 20.57 -11.51
C GLU A 327 20.33 19.41 -10.67
N ASP A 328 19.08 19.02 -10.94
CA ASP A 328 18.42 17.87 -10.30
C ASP A 328 18.47 17.82 -8.76
N GLY A 329 18.48 18.97 -8.09
CA GLY A 329 18.53 19.05 -6.63
C GLY A 329 19.94 19.02 -6.04
N ILE A 330 20.96 18.96 -6.90
CA ILE A 330 22.37 18.95 -6.52
C ILE A 330 22.99 20.31 -6.86
N PHE A 331 23.58 20.97 -5.87
CA PHE A 331 24.39 22.16 -6.06
C PHE A 331 25.85 21.74 -6.22
N SER A 332 26.41 21.83 -7.42
CA SER A 332 27.80 21.41 -7.66
C SER A 332 28.76 22.60 -7.68
N TYR A 333 29.90 22.44 -7.03
CA TYR A 333 31.06 23.31 -7.14
C TYR A 333 32.16 22.57 -7.91
N TYR A 334 32.76 23.23 -8.89
CA TYR A 334 33.85 22.68 -9.69
C TYR A 334 35.17 23.30 -9.27
N TYR A 335 36.12 22.45 -8.92
CA TYR A 335 37.43 22.83 -8.42
C TYR A 335 38.52 22.34 -9.36
N THR A 336 39.52 23.19 -9.56
CA THR A 336 40.79 22.84 -10.17
C THR A 336 41.87 22.79 -9.10
N VAL A 337 42.62 21.68 -9.05
CA VAL A 337 43.73 21.49 -8.12
C VAL A 337 45.08 21.45 -8.86
N SER A 338 46.11 22.06 -8.28
CA SER A 338 47.46 22.08 -8.87
C SER A 338 48.23 20.77 -8.63
N VAL A 339 47.86 20.01 -7.60
CA VAL A 339 48.49 18.72 -7.25
C VAL A 339 47.41 17.66 -7.04
N THR A 340 47.55 16.51 -7.69
CA THR A 340 46.68 15.35 -7.44
C THR A 340 46.93 14.82 -6.03
N PRO A 341 45.92 14.72 -5.16
CA PRO A 341 46.07 14.11 -3.85
C PRO A 341 46.63 12.68 -3.96
N PRO A 342 47.50 12.26 -3.03
CA PRO A 342 48.20 10.98 -3.13
C PRO A 342 47.30 9.75 -2.89
N ASP A 343 46.19 9.92 -2.17
CA ASP A 343 45.24 8.86 -1.81
C ASP A 343 43.80 9.40 -1.72
N ASN A 344 42.85 8.66 -1.14
CA ASN A 344 41.45 9.09 -0.99
C ASN A 344 41.15 9.82 0.34
N SER A 345 42.11 9.95 1.26
CA SER A 345 41.87 10.54 2.59
C SER A 345 41.48 12.03 2.52
N TRP A 346 41.85 12.72 1.43
CA TRP A 346 41.41 14.10 1.19
C TRP A 346 39.89 14.22 1.06
N LYS A 347 39.19 13.19 0.58
CA LYS A 347 37.72 13.22 0.45
C LYS A 347 37.07 13.31 1.82
N ASP A 348 37.54 12.50 2.77
CA ASP A 348 37.07 12.52 4.15
C ASP A 348 37.36 13.88 4.79
N PHE A 349 38.55 14.43 4.54
CA PHE A 349 38.93 15.77 5.01
C PHE A 349 38.00 16.87 4.47
N VAL A 350 37.76 16.90 3.15
CA VAL A 350 36.85 17.86 2.50
C VAL A 350 35.44 17.71 3.05
N GLN A 351 34.94 16.46 3.12
CA GLN A 351 33.61 16.15 3.63
C GLN A 351 33.43 16.66 5.07
N GLN A 352 34.39 16.37 5.96
CA GLN A 352 34.35 16.85 7.35
C GLN A 352 34.37 18.37 7.44
N ASN A 353 35.19 19.04 6.62
CA ASN A 353 35.26 20.50 6.62
C ASN A 353 33.97 21.12 6.09
N TRP A 354 33.42 20.61 5.00
CA TRP A 354 32.18 21.14 4.43
C TRP A 354 30.98 20.93 5.37
N CYS A 355 30.91 19.80 6.07
CA CYS A 355 29.88 19.56 7.09
C CYS A 355 29.97 20.55 8.28
N LYS A 356 31.14 21.18 8.49
CA LYS A 356 31.36 22.20 9.53
C LYS A 356 31.17 23.64 9.00
N THR A 357 31.01 23.84 7.69
CA THR A 357 30.87 25.17 7.08
C THR A 357 29.46 25.72 7.31
N ASP A 358 29.35 26.79 8.10
CA ASP A 358 28.07 27.43 8.46
C ASP A 358 27.23 27.87 7.25
N GLN A 359 27.87 28.22 6.13
CA GLN A 359 27.16 28.64 4.91
C GLN A 359 26.44 27.48 4.20
N LEU A 360 26.96 26.24 4.34
CA LEU A 360 26.41 25.06 3.66
C LEU A 360 25.29 24.41 4.49
N LYS A 361 25.27 24.64 5.80
CA LYS A 361 24.27 24.05 6.70
C LYS A 361 22.83 24.45 6.33
N PRO A 362 22.48 25.74 6.09
CA PRO A 362 21.14 26.11 5.64
C PRO A 362 20.74 25.46 4.31
N MET A 363 21.69 25.24 3.39
CA MET A 363 21.43 24.57 2.11
C MET A 363 21.06 23.10 2.35
N MET A 364 21.81 22.40 3.20
CA MET A 364 21.50 21.02 3.60
C MET A 364 20.21 20.91 4.41
N ASP A 365 19.89 21.90 5.26
CA ASP A 365 18.60 21.96 5.99
C ASP A 365 17.41 22.16 5.04
N LEU A 366 17.64 22.78 3.87
CA LEU A 366 16.72 22.83 2.73
C LEU A 366 16.75 21.54 1.88
N GLY A 367 17.44 20.49 2.34
CA GLY A 367 17.53 19.19 1.71
C GLY A 367 18.32 19.19 0.41
N LEU A 368 19.21 20.17 0.18
CA LEU A 368 20.11 20.17 -0.96
C LEU A 368 21.24 19.16 -0.75
N ASP A 369 21.56 18.47 -1.83
CA ASP A 369 22.81 17.74 -1.97
C ASP A 369 23.87 18.71 -2.49
N ILE A 370 25.05 18.73 -1.88
CA ILE A 370 26.15 19.62 -2.28
C ILE A 370 27.31 18.75 -2.75
N ARG A 371 27.75 18.98 -4.00
CA ARG A 371 28.75 18.16 -4.68
C ARG A 371 29.97 18.98 -5.04
N GLY A 372 31.16 18.54 -4.64
CA GLY A 372 32.43 19.07 -5.12
C GLY A 372 32.99 18.17 -6.20
N VAL A 373 33.27 18.72 -7.39
CA VAL A 373 33.89 18.01 -8.51
C VAL A 373 35.31 18.55 -8.70
N TYR A 374 36.31 17.70 -8.53
CA TYR A 374 37.72 18.08 -8.52
C TYR A 374 38.42 17.56 -9.78
N ALA A 375 39.16 18.44 -10.45
CA ALA A 375 40.00 18.11 -11.60
C ALA A 375 41.37 18.79 -11.50
N THR A 376 42.39 18.29 -12.20
CA THR A 376 43.70 18.96 -12.29
C THR A 376 43.64 20.15 -13.26
N GLU A 377 44.68 20.98 -13.31
CA GLU A 377 44.81 22.06 -14.30
C GLU A 377 44.75 21.55 -15.75
N ALA A 378 45.20 20.32 -15.99
CA ALA A 378 45.08 19.62 -17.27
C ALA A 378 43.69 19.00 -17.51
N LYS A 379 42.70 19.32 -16.66
CA LYS A 379 41.33 18.77 -16.65
C LYS A 379 41.24 17.26 -16.43
N ALA A 380 42.27 16.63 -15.87
CA ALA A 380 42.20 15.23 -15.49
C ALA A 380 41.32 15.07 -14.24
N PRO A 381 40.36 14.13 -14.19
CA PRO A 381 39.49 13.96 -13.03
C PRO A 381 40.28 13.50 -11.81
N VAL A 382 40.07 14.17 -10.67
CA VAL A 382 40.65 13.80 -9.37
C VAL A 382 39.64 13.03 -8.55
N GLY A 383 38.39 13.49 -8.51
CA GLY A 383 37.30 12.82 -7.83
C GLY A 383 36.16 13.76 -7.48
N GLU A 384 35.16 13.22 -6.79
CA GLU A 384 34.02 13.96 -6.29
C GLU A 384 33.80 13.72 -4.79
N VAL A 385 33.20 14.72 -4.14
CA VAL A 385 32.78 14.68 -2.74
C VAL A 385 31.33 15.14 -2.67
N LEU A 386 30.46 14.32 -2.08
CA LEU A 386 29.05 14.62 -1.89
C LEU A 386 28.78 14.79 -0.40
N ILE A 387 28.11 15.88 -0.03
CA ILE A 387 27.60 16.07 1.33
C ILE A 387 26.11 16.35 1.33
N ASN A 388 25.45 15.91 2.38
CA ASN A 388 24.07 16.23 2.71
C ASN A 388 23.83 15.96 4.20
N THR A 389 22.62 16.23 4.68
CA THR A 389 22.25 16.08 6.09
C THR A 389 22.48 14.67 6.63
N ALA A 390 22.26 13.63 5.82
CA ALA A 390 22.48 12.24 6.24
C ALA A 390 23.97 11.93 6.39
N ILE A 391 24.79 12.33 5.42
CA ILE A 391 26.24 12.14 5.43
C ILE A 391 26.86 12.92 6.59
N CYS A 392 26.52 14.19 6.77
CA CYS A 392 27.06 15.01 7.84
C CYS A 392 26.58 14.58 9.23
N GLY A 393 25.38 14.02 9.36
CA GLY A 393 24.86 13.46 10.62
C GLY A 393 25.54 12.16 11.05
N ALA A 394 26.12 11.40 10.12
CA ALA A 394 26.84 10.16 10.42
C ALA A 394 28.27 10.41 10.94
N ILE A 395 28.84 11.58 10.64
CA ILE A 395 30.15 12.00 11.14
C ILE A 395 29.97 12.40 12.60
N LYS A 396 30.31 11.49 13.52
CA LYS A 396 30.33 11.81 14.95
C LYS A 396 31.32 12.96 15.19
N PRO A 397 30.92 14.00 15.95
CA PRO A 397 31.77 15.15 16.24
C PRO A 397 33.04 14.77 17.01
#